data_AF-A0A6P4ETQ7-F1
#
_entry.id   AF-A0A6P4ETQ7-F1
#
_cell.length_a   1.000
_cell.length_b   1.000
_cell.length_c   1.000
_cell.angle_alpha   90.00
_cell.angle_beta   90.00
_cell.angle_gamma   90.00
#
_symmetry.space_group_name_H-M   'P 1'
#
loop_
_entity.id
_entity.type
_entity.pdbx_description
1 polymer ?
#
loop_
_entity_poly.entity_id
_entity_poly.type
_entity_poly.pdbx_seq_one_letter_code
_entity_poly.pdbx_strand_id
1 'polypeptide(L)' 'MKVSVFGELNTFELFILSTVIPAVFVFLWALISGDMRNFKGSKLAYSVFTAKDPINCYQDYVPEKQKDT' A
#
# COMPACT_ATOMS: atom_id res chain seq x y z
N MET A 1 8.93 4.61 -28.56
CA MET A 1 8.11 5.84 -28.47
C MET A 1 8.68 6.66 -27.33
N LYS A 2 9.08 7.92 -27.54
CA LYS A 2 9.59 8.76 -26.43
C LYS A 2 8.43 9.18 -25.55
N VAL A 3 8.31 8.59 -24.37
CA VAL A 3 7.37 9.03 -23.35
C VAL A 3 8.14 10.03 -22.47
N SER A 4 7.71 11.29 -22.44
CA SER A 4 8.45 12.43 -21.86
C SER A 4 8.86 12.28 -20.40
N VAL A 5 8.32 11.30 -19.69
CA VAL A 5 8.60 10.99 -18.27
C VAL A 5 9.46 9.73 -18.10
N PHE A 6 9.53 8.82 -19.07
CA PHE A 6 10.10 7.46 -18.90
C PHE A 6 11.26 7.13 -19.85
N GLY A 7 11.75 8.07 -20.67
CA GLY A 7 12.85 7.80 -21.60
C GLY A 7 12.43 6.92 -22.78
N GLU A 8 13.37 6.16 -23.35
CA GLU A 8 13.07 5.17 -24.40
C GLU A 8 12.59 3.87 -23.78
N LEU A 9 11.27 3.65 -23.84
CA LEU A 9 10.64 2.38 -23.47
C LEU A 9 10.61 1.43 -24.67
N ASN A 10 11.08 0.21 -24.47
CA ASN A 10 10.88 -0.89 -25.41
C ASN A 10 9.45 -1.47 -25.27
N THR A 11 8.98 -2.17 -26.30
CA THR A 11 7.65 -2.78 -26.36
C THR A 11 7.38 -3.73 -25.19
N PHE A 12 8.39 -4.48 -24.74
CA PHE A 12 8.27 -5.33 -23.55
C PHE A 12 8.00 -4.51 -22.28
N GLU A 13 8.77 -3.45 -22.06
CA GLU A 13 8.62 -2.59 -20.88
C GLU A 13 7.27 -1.85 -20.89
N LEU A 14 6.84 -1.40 -22.08
CA LEU A 14 5.52 -0.80 -22.25
C LEU A 14 4.38 -1.79 -21.94
N PHE A 15 4.54 -3.06 -22.32
CA PHE A 15 3.57 -4.11 -21.98
C PHE A 15 3.50 -4.32 -20.47
N ILE A 16 4.64 -4.47 -19.79
CA ILE A 16 4.69 -4.64 -18.33
C ILE A 16 4.06 -3.42 -17.62
N LEU A 17 4.39 -2.22 -18.07
CA LEU A 17 3.91 -0.98 -17.48
C LEU A 17 2.40 -0.77 -17.66
N SER A 18 1.84 -1.20 -18.79
CA SER A 18 0.41 -1.03 -19.10
C SER A 18 -0.48 -2.18 -18.61
N THR A 19 0.09 -3.35 -18.30
CA THR A 19 -0.71 -4.53 -17.93
C THR A 19 -0.36 -5.05 -16.54
N VAL A 20 0.89 -5.48 -16.34
CA VAL A 20 1.32 -6.17 -15.12
C VAL A 20 1.29 -5.23 -13.92
N ILE A 21 1.83 -4.01 -14.06
CA ILE A 21 1.87 -3.04 -12.96
C ILE A 21 0.43 -2.69 -12.48
N PRO A 22 -0.51 -2.30 -13.36
CA PRO A 22 -1.89 -2.04 -12.95
C PRO A 22 -2.59 -3.28 -12.36
N ALA A 23 -2.38 -4.47 -12.93
CA ALA A 23 -3.01 -5.70 -12.45
C ALA A 23 -2.56 -6.06 -11.03
N VAL A 24 -1.26 -5.97 -10.76
CA VAL A 24 -0.70 -6.20 -9.42
C VAL A 24 -1.23 -5.16 -8.44
N PHE A 25 -1.28 -3.89 -8.83
CA PHE A 25 -1.84 -2.83 -7.98
C PHE A 25 -3.30 -3.10 -7.60
N VAL A 26 -4.15 -3.43 -8.58
CA VAL A 26 -5.57 -3.72 -8.33
C VAL A 26 -5.73 -4.96 -7.46
N PHE A 27 -4.93 -6.01 -7.70
CA PHE A 27 -4.98 -7.23 -6.89
C PHE A 27 -4.62 -6.97 -5.43
N LEU A 28 -3.51 -6.27 -5.17
CA LEU A 28 -3.10 -5.90 -3.81
C LEU A 28 -4.15 -5.01 -3.14
N TRP A 29 -4.71 -4.04 -3.87
CA TRP A 29 -5.77 -3.17 -3.36
C TRP A 29 -7.04 -3.95 -2.99
N ALA A 30 -7.40 -4.95 -3.79
CA ALA A 30 -8.55 -5.82 -3.51
C ALA A 30 -8.33 -6.64 -2.23
N LEU A 31 -7.11 -7.16 -2.01
CA LEU A 31 -6.76 -7.88 -0.78
C LEU A 31 -6.88 -6.97 0.45
N ILE A 32 -6.29 -5.77 0.40
CA ILE A 32 -6.36 -4.78 1.49
C ILE A 32 -7.82 -4.41 1.78
N SER A 33 -8.59 -4.12 0.72
CA SER A 33 -10.01 -3.78 0.85
C SER A 33 -10.84 -4.93 1.41
N GLY A 34 -10.53 -6.17 1.01
CA GLY A 34 -11.17 -7.37 1.53
C GLY A 34 -10.86 -7.59 3.01
N ASP A 35 -9.62 -7.38 3.41
CA ASP A 35 -9.17 -7.49 4.80
C ASP A 35 -9.90 -6.47 5.70
N MET A 36 -10.00 -5.22 5.26
CA MET A 36 -10.74 -4.17 5.99
C MET A 36 -12.25 -4.47 6.14
N ARG A 37 -12.84 -5.17 5.16
CA ARG A 37 -14.27 -5.54 5.20
C ARG A 37 -14.54 -6.74 6.11
N ASN A 38 -13.66 -7.73 6.09
CA ASN A 38 -13.86 -8.99 6.80
C ASN A 38 -13.35 -8.95 8.25
N PHE A 39 -12.37 -8.11 8.56
CA PHE A 39 -11.74 -8.04 9.88
C PHE A 39 -11.90 -6.64 10.49
N LYS A 40 -12.76 -6.54 11.51
CA LYS A 40 -12.97 -5.29 12.27
C LYS A 40 -11.69 -4.76 12.91
N GLY A 41 -10.77 -5.65 13.31
CA GLY A 41 -9.45 -5.29 13.84
C GLY A 41 -8.55 -4.61 12.81
N SER A 42 -8.56 -5.07 11.56
CA SER A 42 -7.82 -4.46 10.45
C SER A 42 -8.29 -3.04 10.14
N LYS A 43 -9.60 -2.79 10.22
CA LYS A 43 -10.16 -1.43 10.05
C LYS A 43 -9.66 -0.46 11.13
N LEU A 44 -9.63 -0.89 12.40
CA LEU A 44 -9.15 -0.07 13.51
C LEU A 44 -7.64 0.18 13.38
N ALA A 45 -6.86 -0.86 13.06
CA ALA A 45 -5.42 -0.73 12.86
C ALA A 45 -5.10 0.25 11.72
N TYR A 46 -5.78 0.14 10.58
CA TYR A 46 -5.58 1.07 9.47
C TYR A 46 -5.99 2.51 9.84
N SER A 47 -7.04 2.73 10.63
CA SER A 47 -7.40 4.09 11.05
C SER A 47 -6.48 4.68 12.12
N VAL A 48 -5.96 3.86 13.04
CA VAL A 48 -5.17 4.33 14.18
C VAL A 48 -3.70 4.48 13.81
N PHE A 49 -3.13 3.54 13.05
CA PHE A 49 -1.71 3.55 12.68
C PHE A 49 -1.41 4.50 11.52
N THR A 50 -2.23 4.48 10.44
CA THR A 50 -2.03 5.38 9.29
C THR A 50 -2.32 6.84 9.64
N ALA A 51 -3.17 7.11 10.65
CA ALA A 51 -3.42 8.46 11.13
C ALA A 51 -2.33 8.97 12.08
N LYS A 52 -1.57 8.09 12.74
CA LYS A 52 -0.48 8.49 13.62
C LYS A 52 0.79 8.80 12.83
N ASP A 53 1.10 8.01 11.79
CA ASP A 53 2.24 8.31 10.92
C ASP A 53 2.22 7.48 9.62
N PRO A 54 1.96 8.07 8.44
CA PRO A 54 1.88 7.33 7.17
C PRO A 54 3.23 6.77 6.68
N ILE A 55 4.35 7.20 7.27
CA ILE A 55 5.71 6.75 6.91
C ILE A 55 6.25 5.67 7.89
N ASN A 56 5.70 5.58 9.10
CA ASN A 56 6.31 4.83 10.21
C ASN A 56 5.86 3.36 10.31
N CYS A 57 5.13 2.81 9.33
CA CYS A 57 4.67 1.41 9.35
C CYS A 57 5.80 0.37 9.34
N TYR A 58 7.06 0.79 9.17
CA TYR A 58 8.25 -0.07 9.12
C TYR A 58 9.28 0.21 10.21
N GLN A 59 9.03 1.18 11.10
CA GLN A 59 9.94 1.54 12.18
C GLN A 59 9.35 1.03 13.49
N ASP A 60 10.17 0.27 14.22
CA ASP A 60 9.80 -0.55 15.37
C ASP A 60 8.78 0.13 16.29
N TYR A 61 7.60 -0.49 16.38
CA TYR A 61 6.54 -0.09 17.29
C TYR A 61 7.05 -0.20 18.73
N VAL A 62 7.40 0.93 19.33
CA VAL A 62 7.57 1.03 20.79
C VAL A 62 6.15 1.12 21.37
N PRO A 63 5.67 0.09 22.10
CA PRO A 63 4.36 0.17 22.73
C PRO A 63 4.35 1.35 23.70
N GLU A 64 3.47 2.33 23.47
CA GLU A 64 3.14 3.31 24.50
C GLU A 64 2.69 2.54 25.73
N LYS A 65 3.50 2.61 26.81
CA LYS A 65 3.16 2.00 28.09
C LYS A 65 1.75 2.45 28.45
N GLN A 66 0.84 1.48 28.62
CA GLN A 66 -0.46 1.71 29.23
C GLN A 66 -0.22 2.53 30.49
N LYS A 67 -0.68 3.79 30.49
CA LYS A 67 -0.90 4.53 31.73
C LYS A 67 -2.09 3.86 32.39
N ASP A 68 -1.81 2.81 33.15
CA ASP A 68 -2.65 2.42 34.26
C ASP A 68 -2.57 3.54 35.31
N THR A 69 -3.75 3.94 35.79
CA THR A 69 -4.08 4.96 36.81
C THR A 69 -4.40 6.36 36.31
#